data_AF-A0A8S3K474-F1
#
_entry.id   AF-A0A8S3K474-F1
#
_cell.length_a   1.000
_cell.length_b   1.000
_cell.length_c   1.000
_cell.angle_alpha   90.00
_cell.angle_beta   90.00
_cell.angle_gamma   90.00
#
_symmetry.space_group_name_H-M   'P 1'
#
loop_
_entity.id
_entity.type
_entity.pdbx_description
1 polymer ?
#
loop_
_entity_poly.entity_id
_entity_poly.type
_entity_poly.pdbx_seq_one_letter_code
_entity_poly.pdbx_strand_id
1 'polypeptide(L)'
;ALNQLVFKTILPALGFSTYYFEIKATENNNNNEKQVLVTHNSECILQNEYLRVEIDCQGNLNKITNLKKKIVVPFSNQGFYWYGSYPGNNSGSEFQASGAYIFRPISSDPEPV
;
A
#
# COMPACT_ATOMS: atom_id res chain seq x y z
N ALA A 1 9.42 -9.14 -4.15
CA ALA A 1 9.91 -10.00 -3.05
C ALA A 1 9.79 -11.45 -3.52
N LEU A 2 10.88 -12.19 -3.67
CA LEU A 2 10.83 -13.45 -4.43
C LEU A 2 10.32 -14.66 -3.64
N ASN A 3 10.39 -14.68 -2.30
CA ASN A 3 10.05 -15.88 -1.51
C ASN A 3 9.23 -15.53 -0.26
N GLN A 4 7.93 -15.30 -0.40
CA GLN A 4 7.00 -15.11 0.72
C GLN A 4 5.91 -16.18 0.69
N LEU A 5 5.70 -16.88 1.82
CA LEU A 5 4.60 -17.82 2.00
C LEU A 5 3.46 -17.13 2.76
N VAL A 6 2.29 -17.00 2.12
CA VAL A 6 1.10 -16.37 2.70
C VAL A 6 -0.04 -17.39 2.68
N PHE A 7 -0.69 -17.61 3.84
CA PHE A 7 -1.81 -18.55 3.98
C PHE A 7 -2.83 -18.04 4.99
N LYS A 8 -4.09 -18.47 4.84
CA LYS A 8 -5.18 -18.14 5.77
C LYS A 8 -5.21 -19.13 6.93
N THR A 9 -5.33 -18.62 8.15
CA THR A 9 -5.53 -19.40 9.38
C THR A 9 -6.87 -19.06 10.03
N ILE A 10 -7.41 -20.01 10.79
CA ILE A 10 -8.55 -19.80 11.70
C ILE A 10 -8.05 -20.16 13.10
N LEU A 11 -8.19 -19.23 14.04
CA LEU A 11 -7.74 -19.38 15.42
C LEU A 11 -8.93 -19.50 16.38
N PRO A 12 -8.82 -20.33 17.44
CA PRO A 12 -9.82 -20.35 18.51
C PRO A 12 -9.74 -19.09 19.37
N ALA A 13 -10.88 -18.67 19.93
CA ALA A 13 -10.90 -17.59 20.91
C ALA A 13 -10.11 -17.98 22.16
N LEU A 14 -9.25 -17.08 22.64
CA LEU A 14 -8.39 -17.28 23.82
C LEU A 14 -7.50 -18.55 23.76
N GLY A 15 -7.15 -19.03 22.56
CA GLY A 15 -6.31 -20.22 22.38
C GLY A 15 -5.17 -20.04 21.38
N PHE A 16 -4.52 -21.15 21.02
CA PHE A 16 -3.43 -21.17 20.04
C PHE A 16 -3.64 -22.30 19.02
N SER A 17 -3.06 -22.12 17.83
CA SER A 17 -2.96 -23.14 16.77
C SER A 17 -1.51 -23.22 16.32
N THR A 18 -1.02 -24.43 16.05
CA THR A 18 0.36 -24.64 15.56
C THR A 18 0.31 -25.11 14.11
N TYR A 19 1.12 -24.48 13.26
CA TYR A 19 1.26 -24.80 11.84
C TYR A 19 2.71 -25.18 11.57
N TYR A 20 2.90 -26.25 10.79
CA TYR A 20 4.23 -26.73 10.41
C TYR A 20 4.34 -26.68 8.89
N PHE A 21 5.47 -26.16 8.41
CA PHE A 21 5.79 -26.08 6.99
C PHE A 21 7.03 -26.90 6.71
N GLU A 22 6.99 -27.67 5.62
CA GLU A 22 8.12 -28.48 5.17
C GLU A 22 8.47 -28.05 3.74
N ILE A 23 9.74 -27.73 3.52
CA ILE A 23 10.27 -27.47 2.18
C ILE A 23 10.61 -28.83 1.58
N LYS A 24 9.86 -29.25 0.57
CA LYS A 24 10.20 -30.44 -0.21
C LYS A 24 11.13 -30.04 -1.33
N ALA A 25 12.28 -30.71 -1.44
CA ALA A 25 13.15 -30.56 -2.60
C ALA A 25 12.40 -31.09 -3.83
N THR A 26 12.08 -30.19 -4.76
CA THR A 26 11.48 -30.57 -6.03
C THR A 26 12.55 -31.30 -6.84
N GLU A 27 12.32 -32.55 -7.21
CA GLU A 27 13.08 -33.17 -8.31
C GLU A 27 12.95 -32.27 -9.54
N ASN A 28 14.05 -32.07 -10.28
CA ASN A 28 14.16 -31.16 -11.42
C ASN A 28 13.10 -31.44 -12.51
N ASN A 29 11.89 -30.96 -12.29
CA ASN A 29 10.93 -30.74 -13.35
C ASN A 29 11.30 -29.40 -13.96
N ASN A 30 11.85 -29.45 -15.18
CA ASN A 30 12.07 -28.33 -16.08
C ASN A 30 10.73 -27.68 -16.48
N ASN A 31 9.95 -27.27 -15.48
CA ASN A 31 8.85 -26.35 -15.68
C ASN A 31 9.53 -25.02 -15.87
N ASN A 32 9.78 -24.68 -17.13
CA ASN A 32 10.13 -23.34 -17.54
C ASN A 32 9.17 -22.39 -16.82
N GLU A 33 9.64 -21.77 -15.75
CA GLU A 33 8.92 -20.68 -15.10
C GLU A 33 8.68 -19.69 -16.22
N LYS A 34 7.42 -19.58 -16.67
CA LYS A 34 7.05 -18.55 -17.61
C LYS A 34 7.42 -17.26 -16.92
N GLN A 35 8.54 -16.67 -17.32
CA GLN A 35 8.86 -15.30 -16.99
C GLN A 35 7.63 -14.52 -17.42
N VAL A 36 6.86 -14.07 -16.44
CA VAL A 36 5.72 -13.20 -16.69
C VAL A 36 6.33 -11.93 -17.24
N LEU A 37 6.34 -11.82 -18.57
CA LEU A 37 6.62 -10.57 -19.26
C LEU A 37 5.53 -9.62 -18.81
N VAL A 38 5.83 -8.79 -17.81
CA VAL A 38 4.95 -7.71 -17.39
C VAL A 38 5.01 -6.68 -18.51
N THR A 39 4.07 -6.77 -19.44
CA THR A 39 3.86 -5.75 -20.46
C THR A 39 3.44 -4.46 -19.76
N HIS A 40 4.29 -3.44 -19.85
CA HIS A 40 4.20 -2.17 -19.14
C HIS A 40 3.06 -1.23 -19.59
N ASN A 41 1.96 -1.74 -20.15
CA ASN A 41 1.06 -0.90 -20.94
C ASN A 41 -0.45 -1.14 -20.78
N SER A 42 -0.90 -1.64 -19.64
CA SER A 42 -2.34 -1.65 -19.35
C SER A 42 -2.58 -1.54 -17.85
N GLU A 43 -3.54 -0.69 -17.48
CA GLU A 43 -4.06 -0.50 -16.12
C GLU A 43 -4.01 -1.81 -15.32
N CYS A 44 -3.39 -1.76 -14.14
CA CYS A 44 -3.28 -2.94 -13.29
C CYS A 44 -4.57 -3.11 -12.51
N ILE A 45 -5.30 -4.20 -12.78
CA ILE A 45 -6.57 -4.51 -12.13
C ILE A 45 -6.35 -5.65 -11.15
N LEU A 46 -6.61 -5.40 -9.87
CA LEU A 46 -6.66 -6.40 -8.81
C LEU A 46 -8.11 -6.64 -8.41
N GLN A 47 -8.56 -7.90 -8.40
CA GLN A 47 -9.96 -8.21 -8.12
C GLN A 47 -10.11 -9.47 -7.26
N ASN A 48 -11.05 -9.43 -6.32
CA ASN A 48 -11.57 -10.60 -5.61
C ASN A 48 -13.10 -10.64 -5.68
N GLU A 49 -13.73 -11.48 -4.86
CA GLU A 49 -15.19 -11.65 -4.80
C GLU A 49 -15.98 -10.41 -4.32
N TYR A 50 -15.32 -9.43 -3.70
CA TYR A 50 -15.97 -8.26 -3.09
C TYR A 50 -15.51 -6.92 -3.65
N LEU A 51 -14.25 -6.84 -4.06
CA LEU A 51 -13.58 -5.59 -4.43
C LEU A 51 -12.85 -5.76 -5.76
N ARG A 52 -12.91 -4.70 -6.56
CA ARG A 52 -12.05 -4.47 -7.73
C ARG A 52 -11.28 -3.17 -7.51
N VAL A 53 -9.97 -3.23 -7.66
CA VAL A 53 -9.04 -2.13 -7.48
C VAL A 53 -8.31 -1.91 -8.80
N GLU A 54 -8.27 -0.66 -9.25
CA GLU A 54 -7.58 -0.25 -10.47
C GLU A 54 -6.43 0.67 -10.10
N ILE A 55 -5.25 0.36 -10.63
CA ILE A 55 -4.00 1.06 -10.40
C ILE A 55 -3.51 1.60 -11.75
N ASP A 56 -3.12 2.87 -11.77
CA ASP A 56 -2.60 3.53 -12.96
C ASP A 56 -1.18 3.07 -13.33
N CYS A 57 -0.67 3.56 -14.46
CA CYS A 57 0.67 3.21 -14.94
C CYS A 57 1.79 3.72 -14.02
N GLN A 58 1.51 4.69 -13.17
CA GLN A 58 2.42 5.26 -12.17
C GLN A 58 2.43 4.46 -10.87
N GLY A 59 1.54 3.46 -10.74
CA GLY A 59 1.41 2.65 -9.53
C GLY A 59 0.50 3.28 -8.47
N ASN A 60 -0.22 4.35 -8.81
CA ASN A 60 -1.15 5.01 -7.91
C ASN A 60 -2.55 4.39 -8.00
N LEU A 61 -3.28 4.48 -6.90
CA LEU A 61 -4.66 4.04 -6.84
C LEU A 61 -5.55 4.99 -7.67
N ASN A 62 -6.24 4.43 -8.66
CA ASN A 62 -7.17 5.17 -9.53
C ASN A 62 -8.64 4.92 -9.15
N LYS A 63 -9.03 3.68 -8.86
CA LYS A 63 -10.46 3.36 -8.60
C LYS A 63 -10.63 2.16 -7.69
N ILE A 64 -11.60 2.23 -6.78
CA ILE A 64 -12.08 1.06 -6.02
C ILE A 64 -13.57 0.86 -6.31
N THR A 65 -13.94 -0.37 -6.65
CA THR A 65 -15.34 -0.77 -6.85
C THR A 65 -15.72 -1.86 -5.86
N ASN A 66 -16.78 -1.64 -5.10
CA ASN A 66 -17.44 -2.68 -4.32
C ASN A 66 -18.39 -3.46 -5.24
N LEU A 67 -18.06 -4.71 -5.54
CA LEU A 67 -18.79 -5.55 -6.49
C LEU A 67 -20.18 -5.94 -5.97
N LYS A 68 -20.33 -6.12 -4.66
CA LYS A 68 -21.62 -6.48 -4.02
C LYS A 68 -22.60 -5.31 -4.02
N LYS A 69 -22.13 -4.14 -3.59
CA LYS A 69 -22.97 -2.93 -3.45
C LYS A 69 -23.04 -2.12 -4.74
N LYS A 70 -22.24 -2.45 -5.75
CA LYS A 70 -22.07 -1.70 -7.01
C LYS A 70 -21.69 -0.23 -6.79
N ILE A 71 -20.93 0.03 -5.72
CA ILE A 71 -20.44 1.38 -5.40
C ILE A 71 -19.05 1.54 -6.03
N VAL A 72 -18.86 2.64 -6.74
CA VAL A 72 -17.58 3.02 -7.35
C VAL A 72 -17.04 4.26 -6.64
N VAL A 73 -15.81 4.19 -6.17
CA VAL A 73 -15.07 5.29 -5.54
C VAL A 73 -13.89 5.64 -6.46
N PRO A 74 -13.98 6.73 -7.23
CA PRO A 74 -12.87 7.21 -8.04
C PRO A 74 -11.85 7.96 -7.16
N PHE A 75 -10.58 7.79 -7.48
CA PHE A 75 -9.44 8.49 -6.88
C PHE A 75 -8.76 9.29 -7.97
N SER A 76 -9.09 10.58 -8.06
CA SER A 76 -8.53 11.45 -9.10
C SER A 76 -7.05 11.74 -8.86
N ASN A 77 -6.64 11.93 -7.60
CA ASN A 77 -5.31 12.41 -7.23
C ASN A 77 -4.78 11.67 -5.99
N GLN A 78 -4.52 10.38 -6.08
CA GLN A 78 -3.66 9.74 -5.08
C GLN A 78 -2.21 10.14 -5.38
N GLY A 79 -1.55 10.73 -4.39
CA GLY A 79 -0.19 11.22 -4.54
C GLY A 79 0.52 11.31 -3.20
N PHE A 80 1.82 11.59 -3.27
CA PHE A 80 2.68 11.74 -2.12
C PHE A 80 3.07 13.21 -1.99
N TYR A 81 2.93 13.75 -0.78
CA TYR A 81 3.16 15.14 -0.49
C TYR A 81 3.84 15.31 0.87
N TRP A 82 4.48 16.45 1.08
CA TRP A 82 5.11 16.81 2.35
C TRP A 82 4.88 18.29 2.68
N TYR A 83 4.98 18.62 3.97
CA TYR A 83 4.91 20.00 4.43
C TYR A 83 6.28 20.45 4.95
N GLY A 84 6.71 21.63 4.49
CA GLY A 84 7.88 22.29 5.05
C GLY A 84 7.66 22.62 6.53
N SER A 85 8.61 22.23 7.37
CA SER A 85 8.58 22.53 8.80
C SER A 85 8.83 24.03 9.03
N TYR A 86 7.97 24.70 9.80
CA TYR A 86 8.26 26.05 10.26
C TYR A 86 9.49 26.01 11.16
N PRO A 87 10.60 26.69 10.81
CA PRO A 87 11.86 26.55 11.52
C PRO A 87 11.75 27.06 12.96
N GLY A 88 11.13 28.23 13.14
CA GLY A 88 10.96 28.89 14.44
C GLY A 88 12.27 29.05 15.22
N ASN A 89 12.21 29.70 16.37
CA ASN A 89 13.29 29.65 17.37
C ASN A 89 12.74 29.37 18.78
N ASN A 90 11.41 29.20 18.89
CA ASN A 90 10.70 28.98 20.15
C ASN A 90 10.90 30.08 21.20
N SER A 91 11.32 31.29 20.83
CA SER A 91 11.46 32.41 21.77
C SER A 91 10.12 32.96 22.26
N GLY A 92 9.03 32.58 21.58
CA GLY A 92 7.65 32.94 21.89
C GLY A 92 6.67 32.07 21.10
N SER A 93 5.38 32.16 21.42
CA SER A 93 4.32 31.37 20.78
C SER A 93 4.25 31.57 19.26
N GLU A 94 4.49 32.80 18.81
CA GLU A 94 4.50 33.21 17.41
C GLU A 94 5.73 32.67 16.65
N PHE A 95 6.83 32.36 17.37
CA PHE A 95 8.05 31.76 16.84
C PHE A 95 8.17 30.25 17.10
N GLN A 96 7.06 29.60 17.48
CA GLN A 96 7.00 28.16 17.70
C GLN A 96 7.46 27.37 16.47
N ALA A 97 8.48 26.54 16.61
CA ALA A 97 8.96 25.64 15.57
C ALA A 97 8.03 24.43 15.39
N SER A 98 8.05 23.84 14.20
CA SER A 98 7.59 22.47 14.01
C SER A 98 8.58 21.49 14.66
N GLY A 99 8.11 20.37 15.19
CA GLY A 99 8.95 19.38 15.85
C GLY A 99 8.17 18.15 16.31
N ALA A 100 8.71 17.42 17.28
CA ALA A 100 8.15 16.13 17.72
C ALA A 100 6.71 16.20 18.24
N TYR A 101 6.31 17.35 18.81
CA TYR A 101 5.01 17.52 19.45
C TYR A 101 4.08 18.47 18.67
N ILE A 102 4.66 19.33 17.84
CA ILE A 102 3.93 20.42 17.19
C ILE A 102 4.14 20.29 15.69
N PHE A 103 3.05 20.08 14.97
CA PHE A 103 3.02 20.18 13.52
C PHE A 103 2.67 21.62 13.14
N ARG A 104 3.67 22.40 12.72
CA ARG A 104 3.49 23.77 12.23
C ARG A 104 4.12 23.89 10.84
N PRO A 105 3.35 23.70 9.77
CA PRO A 105 3.88 23.84 8.42
C PRO A 105 4.15 25.31 8.09
N ILE A 106 5.12 25.56 7.21
CA ILE A 106 5.46 26.93 6.75
C ILE A 106 4.40 27.51 5.80
N SER A 107 3.67 26.64 5.10
CA SER A 107 2.58 26.96 4.19
C SER A 107 1.37 26.06 4.50
N SER A 108 0.18 26.51 4.11
CA SER A 108 -1.03 25.69 4.17
C SER A 108 -1.11 24.69 3.01
N ASP A 109 -0.35 24.94 1.94
CA ASP A 109 -0.27 24.05 0.79
C ASP A 109 0.96 23.12 0.91
N PRO A 110 0.80 21.81 0.71
CA PRO A 110 1.90 20.87 0.71
C PRO A 110 2.60 20.82 -0.65
N GLU A 111 3.86 20.42 -0.64
CA GLU A 111 4.66 20.22 -1.86
C GLU A 111 4.60 18.75 -2.29
N PRO A 112 4.52 18.46 -3.60
CA PRO A 112 4.61 17.10 -4.10
C PRO A 112 6.01 16.51 -3.83
N VAL A 113 6.08 15.19 -3.68
CA VAL A 113 7.34 14.42 -3.60
C VAL A 113 8.01 14.32 -4.96
#